data_AF-A0A1Q6E2Q8-F1
#
_entry.id   AF-A0A1Q6E2Q8-F1
#
_cell.length_a   1.000
_cell.length_b   1.000
_cell.length_c   1.000
_cell.angle_alpha   90.00
_cell.angle_beta   90.00
_cell.angle_gamma   90.00
#
_symmetry.space_group_name_H-M   'P 1'
#
loop_
_entity.id
_entity.type
_entity.pdbx_description
1 polymer ?
#
loop_
_entity_poly.entity_id
_entity_poly.type
_entity_poly.pdbx_seq_one_letter_code
_entity_poly.pdbx_strand_id
1 'polypeptide(L)'
;MFDNNFMGLFKLGITNKGEAFNQLVIECRSQIQRFLSAFPDQQLSFQLDSHQHVHAVPIVYRALAQALAKENCLVKRLREPIDPLPLYRTCVGGDSKESAGSSTLQARNTPTRIPIVNRAKIFLISALWRKCSVNDIPWAPSRPASAPLFSGVALSGRMDEFSKPLLASFQHEATRQNRDVEILFHPISVPIEKCLDPLNKPFAEACASVSRNHEAELIRKL
;
A
#
# COMPACT_ATOMS: atom_id res chain seq x y z
N MET A 1 14.82 14.55 -1.73
CA MET A 1 13.62 13.82 -1.28
C MET A 1 13.78 12.39 -1.81
N PHE A 2 14.37 11.43 -1.10
CA PHE A 2 14.32 11.11 0.32
C PHE A 2 15.66 10.54 0.81
N ASP A 3 16.37 11.25 1.70
CA ASP A 3 17.64 10.74 2.26
C ASP A 3 17.42 9.49 3.14
N ASN A 4 16.18 9.24 3.54
CA ASN A 4 15.80 8.15 4.41
C ASN A 4 14.72 7.28 3.77
N ASN A 5 15.03 5.99 3.62
CA ASN A 5 14.05 4.95 3.33
C ASN A 5 13.28 4.56 4.61
N PHE A 6 12.37 3.59 4.50
CA PHE A 6 11.59 3.07 5.63
C PHE A 6 12.43 2.77 6.89
N MET A 7 13.57 2.09 6.72
CA MET A 7 14.45 1.72 7.84
C MET A 7 15.20 2.92 8.42
N GLY A 8 15.59 3.89 7.57
CA GLY A 8 16.17 5.17 8.02
C GLY A 8 15.19 5.94 8.91
N LEU A 9 13.95 6.10 8.44
CA LEU A 9 12.88 6.78 9.20
C LEU A 9 12.54 6.07 10.51
N PHE A 10 12.53 4.73 10.49
CA PHE A 10 12.36 3.94 11.72
C PHE A 10 13.50 4.20 12.73
N LYS A 11 14.76 4.20 12.28
CA LYS A 11 15.94 4.47 13.14
C LYS A 11 15.92 5.90 13.70
N LEU A 12 15.55 6.89 12.89
CA LEU A 12 15.43 8.29 13.34
C LEU A 12 14.37 8.44 14.43
N GLY A 13 13.28 7.68 14.35
CA GLY A 13 12.24 7.61 15.38
C GLY A 13 12.73 7.12 16.75
N ILE A 14 13.89 6.48 16.80
CA ILE A 14 14.53 5.98 18.03
C ILE A 14 15.65 6.91 18.49
N THR A 15 16.50 7.38 17.56
CA THR A 15 17.78 8.03 17.88
C THR A 15 17.74 9.55 17.93
N ASN A 16 16.95 10.21 17.07
CA ASN A 16 16.83 11.67 17.01
C ASN A 16 15.36 12.11 16.89
N LYS A 17 14.53 11.58 17.78
CA LYS A 17 13.07 11.64 17.67
C LYS A 17 12.52 13.07 17.57
N GLY A 18 13.06 14.03 18.32
CA GLY A 18 12.55 15.40 18.36
C GLY A 18 12.80 16.17 17.07
N GLU A 19 14.06 16.22 16.64
CA GLU A 19 14.44 16.92 15.41
C GLU A 19 13.86 16.25 14.17
N ALA A 20 13.95 14.91 14.08
CA ALA A 20 13.39 14.16 12.97
C ALA A 20 11.88 14.38 12.86
N PHE A 21 11.16 14.46 13.98
CA PHE A 21 9.74 14.74 13.98
C PHE A 21 9.43 16.12 13.41
N ASN A 22 10.16 17.17 13.84
CA ASN A 22 9.96 18.52 13.31
C ASN A 22 10.23 18.60 11.81
N GLN A 23 11.30 17.97 11.32
CA GLN A 23 11.60 17.91 9.89
C GLN A 23 10.53 17.14 9.11
N LEU A 24 10.05 16.02 9.65
CA LEU A 24 8.95 15.26 9.03
C LEU A 24 7.66 16.06 8.95
N VAL A 25 7.33 16.86 9.96
CA VAL A 25 6.17 17.75 9.92
C VAL A 25 6.33 18.79 8.81
N ILE A 26 7.51 19.39 8.66
CA ILE A 26 7.79 20.35 7.57
C ILE A 26 7.61 19.66 6.21
N GLU A 27 8.24 18.51 6.02
CA GLU A 27 8.18 17.74 4.77
C GLU A 27 6.74 17.35 4.40
N CYS A 28 5.98 16.78 5.34
CA CYS A 28 4.58 16.42 5.12
C CYS A 28 3.73 17.64 4.74
N ARG A 29 3.94 18.80 5.40
CA ARG A 29 3.23 20.04 5.07
C ARG A 29 3.57 20.51 3.66
N SER A 30 4.85 20.51 3.28
CA SER A 30 5.27 20.93 1.94
C SER A 30 4.65 20.05 0.85
N GLN A 31 4.57 18.73 1.05
CA GLN A 31 3.89 17.83 0.10
C GLN A 31 2.38 18.09 0.04
N ILE A 32 1.71 18.25 1.19
CA ILE A 32 0.27 18.57 1.27
C ILE A 32 -0.03 19.88 0.57
N GLN A 33 0.71 20.95 0.86
CA GLN A 33 0.54 22.27 0.26
C GLN A 33 0.75 22.22 -1.26
N ARG A 34 1.79 21.52 -1.70
CA ARG A 34 2.04 21.33 -3.13
C ARG A 34 0.90 20.59 -3.82
N PHE A 35 0.35 19.55 -3.19
CA PHE A 35 -0.81 18.83 -3.70
C PHE A 35 -2.05 19.73 -3.76
N LEU A 36 -2.36 20.46 -2.69
CA LEU A 36 -3.52 21.35 -2.61
C LEU A 36 -3.43 22.53 -3.58
N SER A 37 -2.23 23.00 -3.92
CA SER A 37 -2.05 24.02 -4.95
C SER A 37 -2.58 23.58 -6.33
N ALA A 38 -2.58 22.26 -6.60
CA ALA A 38 -3.11 21.68 -7.83
C ALA A 38 -4.55 21.15 -7.66
N PHE A 39 -4.92 20.71 -6.45
CA PHE A 39 -6.20 20.05 -6.16
C PHE A 39 -6.85 20.62 -4.88
N PRO A 40 -7.29 21.90 -4.88
CA PRO A 40 -7.77 22.56 -3.68
C PRO A 40 -9.02 21.88 -3.07
N ASP A 41 -9.91 21.34 -3.91
CA ASP A 41 -11.15 20.69 -3.47
C ASP A 41 -10.92 19.42 -2.64
N GLN A 42 -9.70 18.88 -2.61
CA GLN A 42 -9.36 17.69 -1.83
C GLN A 42 -9.09 17.98 -0.35
N GLN A 43 -9.00 19.25 0.06
CA GLN A 43 -8.60 19.64 1.41
C GLN A 43 -9.41 18.95 2.52
N LEU A 44 -10.72 18.78 2.30
CA LEU A 44 -11.62 18.19 3.29
C LEU A 44 -11.94 16.71 3.05
N SER A 45 -11.28 16.07 2.08
CA SER A 45 -11.59 14.70 1.65
C SER A 45 -10.34 13.93 1.20
N PHE A 46 -9.21 14.11 1.90
CA PHE A 46 -7.96 13.47 1.55
C PHE A 46 -8.05 11.94 1.50
N GLN A 47 -7.44 11.37 0.46
CA GLN A 47 -7.17 9.94 0.36
C GLN A 47 -5.65 9.76 0.32
N LEU A 48 -5.10 9.13 1.35
CA LEU A 48 -3.67 9.13 1.62
C LEU A 48 -3.09 7.72 1.58
N ASP A 49 -1.91 7.62 0.99
CA ASP A 49 -0.97 6.53 1.17
C ASP A 49 0.44 7.11 1.30
N SER A 50 1.47 6.28 1.19
CA SER A 50 2.83 6.78 1.04
C SER A 50 3.67 5.79 0.25
N HIS A 51 4.71 6.32 -0.40
CA HIS A 51 5.76 5.48 -0.96
C HIS A 51 6.34 4.56 0.11
N GLN A 52 6.59 3.30 -0.23
CA GLN A 52 7.13 2.26 0.66
C GLN A 52 6.37 2.08 2.00
N HIS A 53 5.12 2.54 2.10
CA HIS A 53 4.30 2.46 3.32
C HIS A 53 4.96 3.11 4.56
N VAL A 54 5.82 4.13 4.37
CA VAL A 54 6.46 4.85 5.48
C VAL A 54 5.49 5.48 6.47
N HIS A 55 4.23 5.74 6.09
CA HIS A 55 3.17 6.17 7.01
C HIS A 55 2.87 5.14 8.11
N ALA A 56 3.30 3.88 7.97
CA ALA A 56 3.22 2.88 9.04
C ALA A 56 4.26 3.10 10.16
N VAL A 57 5.30 3.91 9.94
CA VAL A 57 6.30 4.22 10.95
C VAL A 57 5.73 5.24 11.94
N PRO A 58 5.68 4.97 13.26
CA PRO A 58 4.94 5.81 14.22
C PRO A 58 5.40 7.27 14.33
N ILE A 59 6.68 7.58 14.06
CA ILE A 59 7.13 8.98 14.01
C ILE A 59 6.57 9.70 12.78
N VAL A 60 6.56 9.03 11.62
CA VAL A 60 6.02 9.55 10.37
C VAL A 60 4.51 9.71 10.46
N TYR A 61 3.81 8.72 11.00
CA TYR A 61 2.36 8.77 11.19
C TYR A 61 1.93 9.99 12.02
N ARG A 62 2.60 10.23 13.16
CA ARG A 62 2.30 11.39 14.02
C ARG A 62 2.69 12.71 13.37
N ALA A 63 3.78 12.74 12.61
CA ALA A 63 4.19 13.93 11.88
C ALA A 63 3.19 14.28 10.77
N LEU A 64 2.70 13.28 10.04
CA LEU A 64 1.64 13.40 9.05
C LEU A 64 0.34 13.92 9.70
N ALA A 65 -0.07 13.34 10.83
CA ALA A 65 -1.23 13.79 11.59
C ALA A 65 -1.14 15.28 11.96
N GLN A 66 0.02 15.71 12.50
CA GLN A 66 0.23 17.11 12.84
C GLN A 66 0.27 18.03 11.61
N ALA A 67 0.85 17.58 10.51
CA ALA A 67 0.86 18.31 9.25
C ALA A 67 -0.57 18.52 8.72
N LEU A 68 -1.39 17.47 8.68
CA LEU A 68 -2.79 17.55 8.27
C LEU A 68 -3.59 18.53 9.14
N ALA A 69 -3.41 18.48 10.46
CA ALA A 69 -4.06 19.41 11.38
C ALA A 69 -3.64 20.87 11.12
N LYS A 70 -2.36 21.13 10.87
CA LYS A 70 -1.85 22.48 10.56
C LYS A 70 -2.36 23.04 9.24
N GLU A 71 -2.58 22.17 8.25
CA GLU A 71 -3.12 22.55 6.94
C GLU A 71 -4.67 22.49 6.89
N ASN A 72 -5.33 22.31 8.04
CA ASN A 72 -6.79 22.19 8.16
C ASN A 72 -7.38 21.14 7.21
N CYS A 73 -6.67 20.03 7.04
CA CYS A 73 -7.05 18.96 6.14
C CYS A 73 -7.86 17.89 6.88
N LEU A 74 -8.90 17.37 6.21
CA LEU A 74 -9.65 16.22 6.71
C LEU A 74 -9.40 15.00 5.84
N VAL A 75 -9.16 13.85 6.48
CA VAL A 75 -8.86 12.58 5.81
C VAL A 75 -10.14 11.78 5.66
N LYS A 76 -10.48 11.43 4.42
CA LYS A 76 -11.55 10.47 4.11
C LYS A 76 -11.05 9.04 4.12
N ARG A 77 -9.82 8.80 3.66
CA ARG A 77 -9.19 7.48 3.59
C ARG A 77 -7.70 7.58 3.85
N LEU A 78 -7.17 6.68 4.68
CA LEU A 78 -5.74 6.42 4.82
C LEU A 78 -5.54 4.92 4.59
N ARG A 79 -4.60 4.56 3.71
CA ARG A 79 -4.26 3.16 3.48
C ARG A 79 -3.87 2.50 4.81
N GLU A 80 -4.47 1.34 5.07
CA GLU A 80 -3.99 0.42 6.10
C GLU A 80 -3.08 -0.60 5.41
N PRO A 81 -1.74 -0.54 5.59
CA PRO A 81 -0.81 -1.40 4.85
C PRO A 81 -0.68 -2.79 5.49
N ILE A 82 -1.78 -3.37 5.98
CA ILE A 82 -1.82 -4.74 6.52
C ILE A 82 -2.20 -5.70 5.40
N ASP A 83 -1.27 -6.57 5.05
CA ASP A 83 -1.44 -7.56 3.98
C ASP A 83 -1.72 -8.97 4.56
N PRO A 84 -2.93 -9.53 4.41
CA PRO A 84 -3.36 -10.75 5.07
C PRO A 84 -2.76 -12.00 4.40
N LEU A 85 -1.59 -12.42 4.88
CA LEU A 85 -0.89 -13.63 4.42
C LEU A 85 -1.76 -14.91 4.27
N PRO A 86 -2.79 -15.18 5.10
CA PRO A 86 -3.64 -16.36 4.92
C PRO A 86 -4.33 -16.42 3.55
N LEU A 87 -4.70 -15.28 2.96
CA LEU A 87 -5.42 -15.24 1.67
C LEU A 87 -4.56 -15.69 0.48
N TYR A 88 -3.24 -15.69 0.61
CA TYR A 88 -2.32 -16.15 -0.43
C TYR A 88 -2.12 -17.67 -0.44
N ARG A 89 -2.66 -18.38 0.56
CA ARG A 89 -2.63 -19.85 0.64
C ARG A 89 -3.86 -20.48 0.02
N THR A 90 -4.98 -19.76 0.01
CA THR A 90 -6.27 -20.25 -0.47
C THR A 90 -6.35 -20.10 -1.99
N CYS A 91 -5.76 -21.05 -2.70
CA CYS A 91 -6.23 -21.42 -4.03
C CYS A 91 -6.88 -22.81 -3.93
N VAL A 92 -7.84 -22.97 -3.02
CA VAL A 92 -8.56 -24.23 -2.81
C VAL A 92 -9.93 -24.12 -3.48
N GLY A 93 -10.27 -25.16 -4.23
CA GLY A 93 -11.31 -25.20 -5.25
C GLY A 93 -12.70 -24.79 -4.78
N GLY A 94 -13.47 -24.24 -5.72
CA GLY A 94 -14.89 -24.03 -5.53
C GLY A 94 -15.59 -25.35 -5.27
N ASP A 95 -16.38 -25.39 -4.20
CA ASP A 95 -17.47 -26.33 -4.07
C ASP A 95 -18.50 -26.02 -5.16
N SER A 96 -18.47 -26.80 -6.22
CA SER A 96 -19.55 -26.91 -7.20
C SER A 96 -19.78 -28.39 -7.43
N LYS A 97 -20.67 -28.99 -6.62
CA LYS A 97 -21.41 -30.16 -7.08
C LYS A 97 -22.28 -29.69 -8.23
N GLU A 98 -21.88 -29.95 -9.46
CA GLU A 98 -22.81 -30.21 -10.55
C GLU A 98 -22.13 -30.87 -11.76
N SER A 99 -22.67 -32.06 -12.07
CA SER A 99 -22.66 -32.88 -13.28
C SER A 99 -21.46 -32.99 -14.22
N ALA A 100 -21.15 -34.26 -14.48
CA ALA A 100 -20.27 -34.82 -15.48
C ALA A 100 -20.40 -34.21 -16.89
N GLY A 101 -19.24 -34.02 -17.52
CA GLY A 101 -19.10 -34.06 -18.98
C GLY A 101 -18.59 -32.77 -19.62
N SER A 102 -17.29 -32.47 -19.53
CA SER A 102 -16.50 -31.91 -20.65
C SER A 102 -15.03 -31.78 -20.24
N SER A 103 -14.15 -32.23 -21.11
CA SER A 103 -12.70 -32.16 -20.97
C SER A 103 -12.18 -30.74 -21.18
N THR A 104 -11.71 -30.09 -20.12
CA THR A 104 -10.87 -28.88 -20.18
C THR A 104 -9.77 -28.96 -19.13
N LEU A 105 -8.55 -28.62 -19.55
CA LEU A 105 -7.33 -28.63 -18.74
C LEU A 105 -7.53 -27.92 -17.40
N GLN A 106 -7.52 -28.68 -16.30
CA GLN A 106 -7.49 -28.15 -14.95
C GLN A 106 -6.18 -27.36 -14.77
N ALA A 107 -6.27 -26.03 -14.79
CA ALA A 107 -5.20 -25.16 -14.37
C ALA A 107 -4.90 -25.49 -12.89
N ARG A 108 -3.72 -26.08 -12.64
CA ARG A 108 -3.23 -26.36 -11.29
C ARG A 108 -3.07 -25.04 -10.55
N ASN A 109 -4.05 -24.71 -9.71
CA ASN A 109 -4.03 -23.60 -8.77
C ASN A 109 -2.87 -23.80 -7.77
N THR A 110 -1.68 -23.30 -8.12
CA THR A 110 -0.50 -23.42 -7.28
C THR A 110 -0.50 -22.26 -6.27
N PRO A 111 -0.31 -22.52 -4.96
CA PRO A 111 -0.27 -21.46 -3.96
C PRO A 111 0.79 -20.42 -4.29
N THR A 112 0.46 -19.14 -4.17
CA THR A 112 1.41 -18.06 -4.46
C THR A 112 2.50 -18.05 -3.39
N ARG A 113 3.73 -18.37 -3.78
CA ARG A 113 4.86 -18.46 -2.84
C ARG A 113 5.39 -17.06 -2.51
N ILE A 114 5.01 -16.58 -1.33
CA ILE A 114 5.46 -15.28 -0.80
C ILE A 114 6.93 -15.35 -0.37
N PRO A 115 7.82 -14.48 -0.89
CA PRO A 115 9.22 -14.40 -0.46
C PRO A 115 9.35 -14.14 1.04
N ILE A 116 10.37 -14.73 1.69
CA ILE A 116 10.61 -14.56 3.14
C ILE A 116 10.80 -13.08 3.50
N VAL A 117 11.50 -12.32 2.64
CA VAL A 117 11.68 -10.88 2.81
C VAL A 117 10.35 -10.12 2.85
N ASN A 118 9.36 -10.50 2.04
CA ASN A 118 8.05 -9.86 2.03
C ASN A 118 7.22 -10.25 3.25
N ARG A 119 7.35 -11.50 3.75
CA ARG A 119 6.75 -11.91 5.03
C ARG A 119 7.32 -11.09 6.19
N ALA A 120 8.63 -10.86 6.21
CA ALA A 120 9.28 -10.02 7.22
C ALA A 120 8.80 -8.56 7.15
N LYS A 121 8.68 -8.00 5.93
CA LYS A 121 8.09 -6.66 5.72
C LYS A 121 6.68 -6.58 6.30
N ILE A 122 5.80 -7.55 5.98
CA ILE A 122 4.42 -7.59 6.50
C ILE A 122 4.40 -7.62 8.01
N PHE A 123 5.22 -8.48 8.62
CA PHE A 123 5.29 -8.56 10.09
C PHE A 123 5.70 -7.22 10.70
N LEU A 124 6.77 -6.60 10.19
CA LEU A 124 7.27 -5.32 10.69
C LEU A 124 6.24 -4.19 10.51
N ILE A 125 5.71 -4.03 9.29
CA ILE A 125 4.70 -3.01 8.98
C ILE A 125 3.47 -3.19 9.87
N SER A 126 2.95 -4.42 10.01
CA SER A 126 1.81 -4.71 10.87
C SER A 126 2.10 -4.38 12.34
N ALA A 127 3.30 -4.68 12.83
CA ALA A 127 3.68 -4.40 14.21
C ALA A 127 3.79 -2.88 14.48
N LEU A 128 4.28 -2.13 13.50
CA LEU A 128 4.41 -0.67 13.60
C LEU A 128 3.05 0.02 13.45
N TRP A 129 2.21 -0.40 12.50
CA TRP A 129 0.88 0.15 12.28
C TRP A 129 -0.02 0.04 13.51
N ARG A 130 0.07 -1.08 14.27
CA ARG A 130 -0.69 -1.24 15.53
C ARG A 130 -0.34 -0.21 16.60
N LYS A 131 0.78 0.49 16.48
CA LYS A 131 1.19 1.57 17.40
C LYS A 131 0.65 2.93 16.95
N CYS A 132 0.05 3.03 15.76
CA CYS A 132 -0.52 4.25 15.21
C CYS A 132 -1.97 4.39 15.68
N SER A 133 -2.25 5.44 16.44
CA SER A 133 -3.58 5.69 16.98
C SER A 133 -4.49 6.28 15.89
N VAL A 134 -5.66 5.67 15.69
CA VAL A 134 -6.67 6.21 14.77
C VAL A 134 -7.11 7.62 15.14
N ASN A 135 -7.06 7.98 16.44
CA ASN A 135 -7.53 9.27 16.93
C ASN A 135 -6.57 10.42 16.62
N ASP A 136 -5.34 10.12 16.18
CA ASP A 136 -4.36 11.17 15.87
C ASP A 136 -4.70 11.87 14.53
N ILE A 137 -5.39 11.16 13.62
CA ILE A 137 -5.69 11.67 12.28
C ILE A 137 -6.97 12.52 12.31
N PRO A 138 -6.97 13.73 11.70
CA PRO A 138 -8.16 14.54 11.56
C PRO A 138 -9.09 13.93 10.49
N TRP A 139 -9.99 13.03 10.92
CA TRP A 139 -10.89 12.34 10.01
C TRP A 139 -12.05 13.21 9.54
N ALA A 140 -12.41 13.07 8.27
CA ALA A 140 -13.65 13.62 7.73
C ALA A 140 -14.86 12.91 8.35
N PRO A 141 -15.97 13.61 8.62
CA PRO A 141 -17.20 12.99 9.15
C PRO A 141 -17.76 11.88 8.24
N SER A 142 -17.50 11.97 6.94
CA SER A 142 -17.94 11.02 5.91
C SER A 142 -16.98 9.84 5.70
N ARG A 143 -16.00 9.62 6.60
CA ARG A 143 -15.07 8.50 6.45
C ARG A 143 -15.80 7.15 6.52
N PRO A 144 -15.37 6.15 5.74
CA PRO A 144 -15.78 4.77 5.97
C PRO A 144 -15.41 4.31 7.39
N ALA A 145 -16.17 3.37 7.94
CA ALA A 145 -15.92 2.81 9.28
C ALA A 145 -14.59 2.04 9.36
N SER A 146 -14.10 1.54 8.23
CA SER A 146 -12.93 0.67 8.10
C SER A 146 -12.15 1.02 6.83
N ALA A 147 -10.82 0.86 6.88
CA ALA A 147 -9.99 0.96 5.68
C ALA A 147 -10.31 -0.20 4.71
N PRO A 148 -9.99 -0.12 3.41
CA PRO A 148 -10.07 -1.29 2.53
C PRO A 148 -9.18 -2.45 3.00
N LEU A 149 -9.53 -3.68 2.62
CA LEU A 149 -8.67 -4.86 2.79
C LEU A 149 -7.53 -4.80 1.76
N PHE A 150 -6.30 -4.69 2.25
CA PHE A 150 -5.15 -4.32 1.43
C PHE A 150 -4.33 -5.53 0.92
N SER A 151 -3.90 -5.46 -0.34
CA SER A 151 -2.89 -6.34 -0.95
C SER A 151 -1.81 -5.50 -1.64
N GLY A 152 -0.54 -5.74 -1.32
CA GLY A 152 0.56 -5.05 -1.99
C GLY A 152 1.96 -5.23 -1.39
N VAL A 153 2.07 -5.76 -0.17
CA VAL A 153 3.37 -6.07 0.45
C VAL A 153 3.81 -7.49 0.14
N ALA A 154 2.88 -8.45 0.15
CA ALA A 154 3.18 -9.88 -0.03
C ALA A 154 3.81 -10.15 -1.40
N LEU A 155 3.26 -9.54 -2.45
CA LEU A 155 3.75 -9.62 -3.82
C LEU A 155 4.58 -8.40 -4.24
N SER A 156 5.14 -7.67 -3.27
CA SER A 156 6.05 -6.56 -3.57
C SER A 156 7.20 -7.03 -4.48
N GLY A 157 7.30 -6.42 -5.66
CA GLY A 157 8.26 -6.77 -6.73
C GLY A 157 7.85 -7.95 -7.63
N ARG A 158 6.69 -8.56 -7.38
CA ARG A 158 6.13 -9.73 -8.09
C ARG A 158 4.60 -9.60 -8.25
N MET A 159 4.10 -8.37 -8.42
CA MET A 159 2.65 -8.11 -8.53
C MET A 159 2.06 -8.68 -9.83
N ASP A 160 2.90 -9.00 -10.81
CA ASP A 160 2.56 -9.77 -12.01
C ASP A 160 2.15 -11.23 -11.70
N GLU A 161 2.37 -11.72 -10.48
CA GLU A 161 1.88 -13.03 -10.00
C GLU A 161 0.51 -12.95 -9.32
N PHE A 162 -0.08 -11.76 -9.22
CA PHE A 162 -1.45 -11.61 -8.75
C PHE A 162 -2.42 -12.30 -9.74
N SER A 163 -3.54 -12.81 -9.26
CA SER A 163 -4.41 -13.67 -10.07
C SER A 163 -5.89 -13.48 -9.74
N LYS A 164 -6.78 -13.89 -10.66
CA LYS A 164 -8.24 -13.85 -10.43
C LYS A 164 -8.69 -14.67 -9.21
N PRO A 165 -8.18 -15.90 -8.97
CA PRO A 165 -8.52 -16.64 -7.75
C PRO A 165 -8.11 -15.92 -6.46
N LEU A 166 -6.95 -15.25 -6.49
CA LEU A 166 -6.49 -14.43 -5.36
C LEU A 166 -7.38 -13.20 -5.17
N LEU A 167 -7.74 -12.50 -6.26
CA LEU A 167 -8.71 -11.39 -6.21
C LEU A 167 -10.05 -11.83 -5.59
N ALA A 168 -10.59 -12.97 -6.04
CA ALA A 168 -11.82 -13.53 -5.49
C ALA A 168 -11.70 -13.85 -4.00
N SER A 169 -10.54 -14.32 -3.53
CA SER A 169 -10.29 -14.56 -2.11
C SER A 169 -10.29 -13.26 -1.29
N PHE A 170 -9.68 -12.20 -1.83
CA PHE A 170 -9.73 -10.86 -1.22
C PHE A 170 -11.14 -10.27 -1.20
N GLN A 171 -11.88 -10.39 -2.30
CA GLN A 171 -13.26 -9.93 -2.39
C GLN A 171 -14.16 -10.66 -1.39
N HIS A 172 -14.07 -11.98 -1.32
CA HIS A 172 -14.83 -12.79 -0.37
C HIS A 172 -14.57 -12.36 1.08
N GLU A 173 -13.30 -12.22 1.46
CA GLU A 173 -12.93 -11.81 2.81
C GLU A 173 -13.33 -10.36 3.13
N ALA A 174 -13.23 -9.45 2.15
CA ALA A 174 -13.64 -8.06 2.32
C ALA A 174 -15.16 -7.93 2.47
N THR A 175 -15.95 -8.66 1.68
CA THR A 175 -17.41 -8.75 1.85
C THR A 175 -17.78 -9.28 3.23
N ARG A 176 -17.10 -10.34 3.70
CA ARG A 176 -17.31 -10.89 5.05
C ARG A 176 -17.03 -9.87 6.16
N GLN A 177 -16.08 -8.96 5.95
CA GLN A 177 -15.74 -7.88 6.88
C GLN A 177 -16.52 -6.57 6.65
N ASN A 178 -17.40 -6.50 5.64
CA ASN A 178 -18.05 -5.27 5.19
C ASN A 178 -17.05 -4.14 4.88
N ARG A 179 -16.02 -4.46 4.07
CA ARG A 179 -14.93 -3.56 3.66
C ARG A 179 -14.79 -3.57 2.13
N ASP A 180 -14.26 -2.48 1.59
CA ASP A 180 -13.73 -2.44 0.22
C ASP A 180 -12.46 -3.30 0.10
N VAL A 181 -12.02 -3.57 -1.13
CA VAL A 181 -10.70 -4.15 -1.44
C VAL A 181 -9.78 -3.08 -2.03
N GLU A 182 -8.51 -3.08 -1.64
CA GLU A 182 -7.47 -2.27 -2.25
C GLU A 182 -6.29 -3.15 -2.70
N ILE A 183 -6.05 -3.23 -4.01
CA ILE A 183 -4.91 -3.96 -4.59
C ILE A 183 -3.92 -2.95 -5.19
N LEU A 184 -2.69 -2.97 -4.72
CA LEU A 184 -1.64 -2.04 -5.15
C LEU A 184 -0.85 -2.60 -6.33
N PHE A 185 -0.89 -1.90 -7.46
CA PHE A 185 -0.01 -2.12 -8.61
C PHE A 185 0.86 -0.88 -8.87
N HIS A 186 1.92 -1.07 -9.65
CA HIS A 186 2.74 -0.01 -10.21
C HIS A 186 2.87 -0.23 -11.72
N PRO A 187 1.78 -0.03 -12.48
CA PRO A 187 1.79 -0.31 -13.90
C PRO A 187 2.71 0.67 -14.65
N ILE A 188 3.25 0.19 -15.77
CA ILE A 188 4.06 0.94 -16.75
C ILE A 188 5.48 1.23 -16.27
N SER A 189 6.46 0.73 -17.01
CA SER A 189 7.87 1.07 -16.80
C SER A 189 8.18 2.47 -17.34
N VAL A 190 9.05 3.20 -16.64
CA VAL A 190 9.56 4.51 -17.09
C VAL A 190 11.07 4.39 -17.32
N PRO A 191 11.61 4.91 -18.45
CA PRO A 191 13.07 4.97 -18.65
C PRO A 191 13.77 5.65 -17.47
N ILE A 192 14.97 5.19 -17.11
CA ILE A 192 15.69 5.66 -15.91
C ILE A 192 15.85 7.18 -15.92
N GLU A 193 16.23 7.73 -17.06
CA GLU A 193 16.44 9.17 -17.27
C GLU A 193 15.15 10.01 -17.14
N LYS A 194 13.98 9.37 -17.21
CA LYS A 194 12.66 10.00 -17.03
C LYS A 194 12.05 9.75 -15.66
N CYS A 195 12.74 9.01 -14.78
CA CYS A 195 12.28 8.81 -13.41
C CYS A 195 12.34 10.13 -12.62
N LEU A 196 11.51 10.26 -11.58
CA LEU A 196 11.49 11.45 -10.71
C LEU A 196 12.83 11.70 -10.02
N ASP A 197 13.57 10.64 -9.72
CA ASP A 197 14.91 10.68 -9.15
C ASP A 197 15.80 9.62 -9.83
N PRO A 198 16.41 9.97 -10.98
CA PRO A 198 17.25 9.03 -11.74
C PRO A 198 18.53 8.61 -11.01
N LEU A 199 18.99 9.40 -10.03
CA LEU A 199 20.23 9.16 -9.29
C LEU A 199 20.02 8.18 -8.14
N ASN A 200 18.81 8.08 -7.62
CA ASN A 200 18.42 7.06 -6.67
C ASN A 200 18.24 5.71 -7.38
N LYS A 201 19.35 4.97 -7.55
CA LYS A 201 19.39 3.70 -8.30
C LYS A 201 18.29 2.71 -7.88
N PRO A 202 18.08 2.40 -6.58
CA PRO A 202 17.00 1.48 -6.20
C PRO A 202 15.61 1.94 -6.63
N PHE A 203 15.34 3.25 -6.60
CA PHE A 203 14.07 3.80 -7.07
C PHE A 203 13.96 3.73 -8.60
N ALA A 204 14.97 4.22 -9.31
CA ALA A 204 14.97 4.28 -10.77
C ALA A 204 14.90 2.88 -11.40
N GLU A 205 15.64 1.90 -10.87
CA GLU A 205 15.59 0.50 -11.31
C GLU A 205 14.21 -0.11 -11.08
N ALA A 206 13.57 0.18 -9.93
CA ALA A 206 12.23 -0.30 -9.64
C ALA A 206 11.15 0.32 -10.55
N CYS A 207 11.33 1.57 -10.99
CA CYS A 207 10.47 2.25 -11.95
C CYS A 207 10.71 1.79 -13.39
N ALA A 208 11.95 1.48 -13.75
CA ALA A 208 12.33 1.02 -15.08
C ALA A 208 12.12 -0.49 -15.30
N SER A 209 11.79 -1.24 -14.25
CA SER A 209 11.59 -2.70 -14.34
C SER A 209 10.53 -3.08 -15.36
N VAL A 210 10.87 -4.05 -16.22
CA VAL A 210 9.94 -4.65 -17.22
C VAL A 210 8.72 -5.29 -16.53
N SER A 211 8.86 -5.73 -15.28
CA SER A 211 7.75 -6.29 -14.50
C SER A 211 6.57 -5.30 -14.38
N ARG A 212 6.82 -3.99 -14.42
CA ARG A 212 5.76 -2.96 -14.38
C ARG A 212 4.85 -3.00 -15.61
N ASN A 213 5.38 -3.41 -16.76
CA ASN A 213 4.57 -3.60 -17.96
C ASN A 213 3.73 -4.87 -17.87
N HIS A 214 4.26 -5.95 -17.28
CA HIS A 214 3.49 -7.16 -17.01
C HIS A 214 2.34 -6.87 -16.02
N GLU A 215 2.58 -6.05 -14.99
CA GLU A 215 1.52 -5.56 -14.09
C GLU A 215 0.43 -4.83 -14.89
N ALA A 216 0.79 -3.96 -15.84
CA ALA A 216 -0.19 -3.26 -16.68
C ALA A 216 -1.02 -4.22 -17.55
N GLU A 217 -0.41 -5.25 -18.13
CA GLU A 217 -1.13 -6.28 -18.89
C GLU A 217 -2.05 -7.12 -18.01
N LEU A 218 -1.62 -7.44 -16.79
CA LEU A 218 -2.40 -8.21 -15.83
C LEU A 218 -3.66 -7.45 -15.40
N ILE A 219 -3.54 -6.16 -15.08
CA ILE A 219 -4.69 -5.32 -14.68
C ILE A 219 -5.80 -5.35 -15.73
N ARG A 220 -5.45 -5.37 -17.03
CA ARG A 220 -6.43 -5.43 -18.13
C ARG A 220 -7.19 -6.76 -18.19
N LYS A 221 -6.66 -7.81 -17.55
CA LYS A 221 -7.21 -9.17 -17.57
C LYS A 221 -8.02 -9.48 -16.31
N LEU A 222 -7.73 -8.83 -15.18
CA LEU A 222 -8.40 -9.03 -13.88
C LEU A 222 -9.88 -8.63 -13.97
#